data_AF-A0A9E6BPP7-F1
#
_entry.id   AF-A0A9E6BPP7-F1
#
_cell.length_a   1.000
_cell.length_b   1.000
_cell.length_c   1.000
_cell.angle_alpha   90.00
_cell.angle_beta   90.00
_cell.angle_gamma   90.00
#
_symmetry.space_group_name_H-M   'P 1'
#
loop_
_entity.id
_entity.type
_entity.pdbx_description
1 polymer ?
#
loop_
_entity_poly.entity_id
_entity_poly.type
_entity_poly.pdbx_seq_one_letter_code
_entity_poly.pdbx_strand_id
1 'polypeptide(L)'
;METLWRWFFRFVIGVGIVFVAFTVLLVIGMNRPNVMQSNGYTGITPDAVAATLSHSLPKTAHNIRYCRASVGIGGRLLIYRFSGSLPDLHAHAHAEFAAHWEKPRLKKTRNSPSPITEHTIALYKSGFGVDADWMLPPPEAFGTLYESADGRSSHRPRIFVDEANGVLYFHMTD
;
A
#
# COMPACT_ATOMS: atom_id res chain seq x y z
N MET A 1 59.19 0.44 -16.36
CA MET A 1 58.30 0.50 -15.18
C MET A 1 57.07 1.37 -15.40
N GLU A 2 57.16 2.53 -16.07
CA GLU A 2 56.01 3.43 -16.30
C GLU A 2 54.82 2.81 -17.06
N THR A 3 55.06 1.97 -18.06
CA THR A 3 54.00 1.37 -18.90
C THR A 3 53.13 0.41 -18.11
N LEU A 4 53.75 -0.46 -17.30
CA LEU A 4 53.06 -1.39 -16.39
C LEU A 4 52.20 -0.63 -15.37
N TRP A 5 52.74 0.47 -14.83
CA TRP A 5 52.02 1.30 -13.87
C TRP A 5 50.83 2.03 -14.48
N ARG A 6 50.96 2.54 -15.72
CA ARG A 6 49.83 3.13 -16.48
C ARG A 6 48.73 2.11 -16.77
N TRP A 7 49.09 0.88 -17.16
CA TRP A 7 48.10 -0.18 -17.39
C TRP A 7 47.41 -0.61 -16.10
N PHE A 8 48.16 -0.73 -15.00
CA PHE A 8 47.61 -1.02 -13.68
C PHE A 8 46.60 0.05 -13.24
N PHE A 9 46.95 1.35 -13.33
CA PHE A 9 46.02 2.43 -12.99
C PHE A 9 44.75 2.44 -13.84
N ARG A 10 44.88 2.24 -15.16
CA ARG A 10 43.71 2.17 -16.05
C ARG A 10 42.80 1.00 -15.71
N PHE A 11 43.37 -0.15 -15.36
CA PHE A 11 42.61 -1.32 -14.92
C PHE A 11 41.87 -1.04 -13.61
N VAL A 12 42.55 -0.48 -12.59
CA VAL A 12 41.93 -0.13 -11.31
C VAL A 12 40.79 0.88 -11.48
N ILE A 13 41.00 1.93 -12.28
CA ILE A 13 39.94 2.91 -12.59
C ILE A 13 38.78 2.24 -13.31
N GLY A 14 39.05 1.38 -14.30
CA GLY A 14 38.01 0.64 -15.02
C GLY A 14 37.17 -0.26 -14.09
N VAL A 15 37.82 -1.02 -13.20
CA VAL A 15 37.13 -1.83 -12.18
C VAL A 15 36.31 -0.96 -11.24
N GLY A 16 36.86 0.17 -10.79
CA GLY A 16 36.15 1.14 -9.95
C GLY A 16 34.87 1.67 -10.61
N ILE A 17 34.93 2.04 -11.90
CA ILE A 17 33.76 2.51 -12.66
C ILE A 17 32.70 1.40 -12.78
N VAL A 18 33.11 0.17 -13.11
CA VAL A 18 32.18 -0.97 -13.22
C VAL A 18 31.52 -1.27 -11.87
N PHE A 19 32.28 -1.23 -10.78
CA PHE A 19 31.74 -1.44 -9.43
C PHE A 19 30.73 -0.36 -9.03
N VAL A 20 31.01 0.91 -9.34
CA VAL A 20 30.08 2.02 -9.12
C VAL A 20 28.81 1.83 -9.95
N ALA A 21 28.94 1.52 -11.24
CA ALA A 21 27.79 1.27 -12.12
C ALA A 21 26.92 0.11 -11.62
N PHE A 22 27.54 -1.01 -11.20
CA PHE A 22 26.85 -2.14 -10.59
C PHE A 22 26.10 -1.74 -9.32
N THR A 23 26.76 -0.98 -8.43
CA THR A 23 26.15 -0.50 -7.17
C THR A 23 24.96 0.41 -7.45
N VAL A 24 25.06 1.33 -8.42
CA VAL A 24 23.96 2.21 -8.82
C VAL A 24 22.79 1.40 -9.38
N LEU A 25 23.04 0.43 -10.28
CA LEU A 25 21.99 -0.42 -10.83
C LEU A 25 21.32 -1.29 -9.76
N LEU A 26 22.10 -1.81 -8.81
CA LEU A 26 21.58 -2.59 -7.69
C LEU A 26 20.70 -1.74 -6.79
N VAL A 27 21.13 -0.53 -6.44
CA VAL A 27 20.32 0.43 -5.65
C VAL A 27 19.04 0.81 -6.40
N ILE A 28 19.11 1.10 -7.70
CA ILE A 28 17.92 1.42 -8.50
C ILE A 28 16.97 0.21 -8.53
N GLY A 29 17.49 -1.00 -8.78
CA GLY A 29 16.70 -2.22 -8.84
C GLY A 29 16.01 -2.54 -7.51
N MET A 30 16.71 -2.38 -6.39
CA MET A 30 16.17 -2.62 -5.04
C MET A 30 15.11 -1.59 -4.63
N ASN A 31 15.20 -0.35 -5.12
CA ASN A 31 14.24 0.71 -4.81
C ASN A 31 13.10 0.82 -5.83
N ARG A 32 13.17 0.10 -6.96
CA ARG A 32 12.11 0.12 -7.97
C ARG A 32 10.88 -0.63 -7.42
N PRO A 33 9.72 0.03 -7.30
CA PRO A 33 8.51 -0.63 -6.84
C PRO A 33 7.99 -1.61 -7.90
N ASN A 34 7.62 -2.80 -7.48
CA ASN A 34 6.75 -3.69 -8.24
C ASN A 34 5.30 -3.37 -7.85
N VAL A 35 4.50 -2.93 -8.81
CA VAL A 35 3.13 -2.43 -8.60
C VAL A 35 2.14 -3.28 -9.39
N MET A 36 1.10 -3.73 -8.69
CA MET A 36 -0.09 -4.37 -9.25
C MET A 36 -1.30 -3.55 -8.82
N GLN A 37 -2.01 -2.93 -9.78
CA GLN A 37 -3.14 -2.04 -9.49
C GLN A 37 -4.26 -2.19 -10.52
N SER A 38 -5.46 -1.73 -10.17
CA SER A 38 -6.56 -1.65 -11.13
C SER A 38 -6.41 -0.45 -12.08
N ASN A 39 -6.84 -0.62 -13.34
CA ASN A 39 -6.93 0.45 -14.32
C ASN A 39 -8.20 1.29 -14.09
N GLY A 40 -8.22 2.04 -12.99
CA GLY A 40 -9.38 2.82 -12.56
C GLY A 40 -10.36 2.02 -11.69
N TYR A 41 -11.62 2.44 -11.70
CA TYR A 41 -12.69 1.78 -10.96
C TYR A 41 -13.22 0.55 -11.69
N THR A 42 -13.40 -0.54 -10.97
CA THR A 42 -13.90 -1.81 -11.50
C THR A 42 -15.09 -2.31 -10.68
N GLY A 43 -15.78 -3.32 -11.21
CA GLY A 43 -16.67 -4.16 -10.41
C GLY A 43 -15.88 -5.21 -9.62
N ILE A 44 -16.60 -6.21 -9.10
CA ILE A 44 -16.01 -7.38 -8.45
C ILE A 44 -15.33 -8.25 -9.52
N THR A 45 -14.00 -8.33 -9.47
CA THR A 45 -13.17 -9.17 -10.34
C THR A 45 -12.33 -10.13 -9.47
N PRO A 46 -11.81 -11.23 -10.05
CA PRO A 46 -10.87 -12.10 -9.33
C PRO A 46 -9.68 -11.34 -8.75
N ASP A 47 -9.14 -10.36 -9.48
CA ASP A 47 -8.01 -9.55 -9.02
C ASP A 47 -8.38 -8.62 -7.85
N ALA A 48 -9.59 -8.02 -7.89
CA ALA A 48 -10.09 -7.19 -6.79
C ALA A 48 -10.33 -8.02 -5.52
N VAL A 49 -10.87 -9.24 -5.66
CA VAL A 49 -11.03 -10.18 -4.55
C VAL A 49 -9.67 -10.65 -4.04
N ALA A 50 -8.74 -10.95 -4.94
CA ALA A 50 -7.38 -11.35 -4.57
C ALA A 50 -6.62 -10.23 -3.87
N ALA A 51 -7.02 -8.96 -4.06
CA ALA A 51 -6.43 -7.80 -3.43
C ALA A 51 -6.80 -7.64 -1.94
N THR A 52 -7.93 -8.18 -1.46
CA THR A 52 -8.31 -8.12 -0.04
C THR A 52 -7.55 -9.16 0.79
N LEU A 53 -7.49 -8.98 2.12
CA LEU A 53 -6.90 -9.98 3.02
C LEU A 53 -7.83 -11.18 3.19
N SER A 54 -9.14 -10.94 3.25
CA SER A 54 -10.16 -11.98 3.40
C SER A 54 -10.41 -12.80 2.14
N HIS A 55 -9.80 -12.43 1.01
CA HIS A 55 -10.09 -13.01 -0.30
C HIS A 55 -11.59 -13.03 -0.62
N SER A 56 -12.29 -11.97 -0.19
CA SER A 56 -13.72 -11.79 -0.39
C SER A 56 -14.06 -10.32 -0.57
N LEU A 57 -15.18 -10.06 -1.23
CA LEU A 57 -15.82 -8.75 -1.31
C LEU A 57 -17.33 -8.95 -1.13
N PRO A 58 -18.04 -8.04 -0.46
CA PRO A 58 -19.49 -8.16 -0.32
C PRO A 58 -20.18 -8.00 -1.68
N LYS A 59 -21.36 -8.59 -1.85
CA LYS A 59 -22.12 -8.53 -3.11
C LYS A 59 -22.51 -7.12 -3.53
N THR A 60 -22.62 -6.20 -2.56
CA THR A 60 -22.93 -4.78 -2.81
C THR A 60 -21.71 -3.95 -3.21
N ALA A 61 -20.50 -4.53 -3.21
CA ALA A 61 -19.28 -3.83 -3.55
C ALA A 61 -19.29 -3.36 -5.01
N HIS A 62 -19.01 -2.07 -5.21
CA HIS A 62 -18.88 -1.43 -6.51
C HIS A 62 -17.89 -0.28 -6.42
N ASN A 63 -17.51 0.30 -7.57
CA ASN A 63 -16.48 1.34 -7.66
C ASN A 63 -15.18 0.93 -6.93
N ILE A 64 -14.72 -0.28 -7.23
CA ILE A 64 -13.58 -0.88 -6.56
C ILE A 64 -12.29 -0.36 -7.19
N ARG A 65 -11.33 0.03 -6.35
CA ARG A 65 -9.99 0.40 -6.78
C ARG A 65 -8.99 -0.17 -5.81
N TYR A 66 -7.93 -0.80 -6.31
CA TYR A 66 -6.94 -1.47 -5.48
C TYR A 66 -5.54 -1.24 -6.03
N CYS A 67 -4.56 -1.28 -5.13
CA CYS A 67 -3.15 -1.29 -5.46
C CYS A 67 -2.38 -2.12 -4.42
N ARG A 68 -1.50 -2.97 -4.93
CA ARG A 68 -0.45 -3.65 -4.19
C ARG A 68 0.89 -3.19 -4.73
N ALA A 69 1.78 -2.76 -3.86
CA ALA A 69 3.14 -2.45 -4.24
C ALA A 69 4.14 -3.08 -3.28
N SER A 70 5.31 -3.43 -3.78
CA SER A 70 6.44 -3.91 -2.98
C SER A 70 7.74 -3.34 -3.50
N VAL A 71 8.65 -2.98 -2.60
CA VAL A 71 10.03 -2.59 -2.92
C VAL A 71 11.01 -3.66 -2.42
N GLY A 72 12.18 -3.77 -3.06
CA GLY A 72 13.17 -4.80 -2.78
C GLY A 72 13.75 -4.77 -1.36
N ILE A 73 13.64 -3.63 -0.64
CA ILE A 73 14.09 -3.47 0.75
C ILE A 73 12.96 -3.75 1.76
N GLY A 74 11.98 -4.59 1.39
CA GLY A 74 11.01 -5.13 2.33
C GLY A 74 9.86 -4.20 2.72
N GLY A 75 9.62 -3.13 1.95
CA GLY A 75 8.41 -2.33 2.10
C GLY A 75 7.28 -2.88 1.24
N ARG A 76 6.10 -3.08 1.82
CA ARG A 76 4.86 -3.43 1.10
C ARG A 76 3.77 -2.40 1.37
N LEU A 77 2.94 -2.20 0.36
CA LEU A 77 1.75 -1.38 0.39
C LEU A 77 0.59 -2.24 -0.10
N LEU A 78 -0.47 -2.31 0.70
CA LEU A 78 -1.77 -2.80 0.28
C LEU A 78 -2.81 -1.72 0.57
N ILE A 79 -3.42 -1.21 -0.49
CA ILE A 79 -4.50 -0.23 -0.41
C ILE A 79 -5.65 -0.64 -1.32
N TYR A 80 -6.87 -0.41 -0.87
CA TYR A 80 -8.03 -0.50 -1.73
C TYR A 80 -9.18 0.32 -1.15
N ARG A 81 -10.14 0.64 -2.02
CA ARG A 81 -11.42 1.21 -1.63
C ARG A 81 -12.54 0.63 -2.46
N PHE A 82 -13.74 0.67 -1.90
CA PHE A 82 -14.97 0.40 -2.65
C PHE A 82 -16.17 1.02 -1.95
N SER A 83 -17.24 1.20 -2.73
CA SER A 83 -18.55 1.64 -2.24
C SER A 83 -19.46 0.43 -2.00
N GLY A 84 -20.36 0.53 -1.03
CA GLY A 84 -21.28 -0.56 -0.68
C GLY A 84 -22.28 -0.17 0.41
N SER A 85 -23.10 -1.14 0.85
CA SER A 85 -24.02 -0.92 1.96
C SER A 85 -23.26 -0.82 3.29
N LEU A 86 -23.64 0.10 4.19
CA LEU A 86 -22.93 0.26 5.47
C LEU A 86 -22.80 -1.05 6.27
N PRO A 87 -23.84 -1.90 6.37
CA PRO A 87 -23.69 -3.19 7.05
C PRO A 87 -22.60 -4.07 6.43
N ASP A 88 -22.51 -4.11 5.10
CA ASP A 88 -21.50 -4.88 4.37
C ASP A 88 -20.11 -4.29 4.55
N LEU A 89 -19.96 -2.96 4.55
CA LEU A 89 -18.67 -2.30 4.77
C LEU A 89 -18.13 -2.61 6.16
N HIS A 90 -18.96 -2.51 7.19
CA HIS A 90 -18.56 -2.86 8.55
C HIS A 90 -18.25 -4.35 8.68
N ALA A 91 -19.09 -5.24 8.13
CA ALA A 91 -18.83 -6.68 8.14
C ALA A 91 -17.52 -7.04 7.43
N HIS A 92 -17.24 -6.40 6.29
CA HIS A 92 -15.98 -6.58 5.57
C HIS A 92 -14.79 -6.12 6.40
N ALA A 93 -14.86 -4.97 7.08
CA ALA A 93 -13.81 -4.52 7.98
C ALA A 93 -13.51 -5.56 9.08
N HIS A 94 -14.53 -6.19 9.66
CA HIS A 94 -14.32 -7.29 10.61
C HIS A 94 -13.67 -8.52 9.97
N ALA A 95 -14.07 -8.89 8.76
CA ALA A 95 -13.51 -10.03 8.03
C ALA A 95 -12.02 -9.85 7.71
N GLU A 96 -11.59 -8.64 7.33
CA GLU A 96 -10.19 -8.33 7.04
C GLU A 96 -9.28 -8.52 8.26
N PHE A 97 -9.72 -8.05 9.44
CA PHE A 97 -8.98 -8.28 10.69
C PHE A 97 -8.93 -9.75 11.09
N ALA A 98 -10.01 -10.50 10.85
CA ALA A 98 -10.06 -11.94 11.13
C ALA A 98 -9.17 -12.76 10.18
N ALA A 99 -9.00 -12.29 8.94
CA ALA A 99 -8.18 -12.93 7.92
C ALA A 99 -6.69 -12.60 8.02
N HIS A 100 -6.34 -11.46 8.64
CA HIS A 100 -4.95 -11.08 8.87
C HIS A 100 -4.17 -12.18 9.62
N TRP A 101 -2.92 -12.45 9.23
CA TRP A 101 -2.14 -13.59 9.73
C TRP A 101 -1.93 -13.56 11.26
N GLU A 102 -1.73 -12.37 11.84
CA GLU A 102 -1.62 -12.17 13.28
C GLU A 102 -2.96 -12.07 14.02
N LYS A 103 -4.08 -11.97 13.31
CA LYS A 103 -5.44 -11.80 13.88
C LYS A 103 -5.50 -10.76 15.01
N PRO A 104 -5.05 -9.52 14.77
CA PRO A 104 -5.01 -8.50 15.81
C PRO A 104 -6.41 -8.23 16.35
N ARG A 105 -6.50 -7.94 17.66
CA ARG A 105 -7.75 -7.49 18.25
C ARG A 105 -8.18 -6.18 17.59
N LEU A 106 -9.44 -6.11 17.20
CA LEU A 106 -10.02 -4.95 16.55
C LEU A 106 -10.40 -3.88 17.58
N LYS A 107 -9.93 -2.65 17.37
CA LYS A 107 -10.43 -1.44 18.01
C LYS A 107 -11.31 -0.70 17.02
N LYS A 108 -12.50 -0.29 17.47
CA LYS A 108 -13.46 0.49 16.68
C LYS A 108 -13.64 1.86 17.31
N THR A 109 -13.45 2.91 16.52
CA THR A 109 -13.65 4.31 16.91
C THR A 109 -14.65 4.96 15.96
N ARG A 110 -15.81 5.37 16.48
CA ARG A 110 -16.87 6.04 15.71
C ARG A 110 -16.62 7.54 15.66
N ASN A 111 -17.26 8.22 14.70
CA ASN A 111 -17.16 9.68 14.50
C ASN A 111 -15.71 10.15 14.39
N SER A 112 -14.86 9.35 13.75
CA SER A 112 -13.47 9.70 13.47
C SER A 112 -13.39 10.45 12.14
N PRO A 113 -12.51 11.46 12.02
CA PRO A 113 -12.08 11.90 10.70
C PRO A 113 -11.29 10.78 9.99
N SER A 114 -11.15 10.91 8.66
CA SER A 114 -10.30 10.00 7.88
C SER A 114 -8.85 10.01 8.39
N PRO A 115 -8.21 8.85 8.60
CA PRO A 115 -6.77 8.75 8.86
C PRO A 115 -5.93 8.89 7.58
N ILE A 116 -6.56 8.82 6.40
CA ILE A 116 -5.90 8.97 5.10
C ILE A 116 -5.92 10.45 4.74
N THR A 117 -4.73 11.04 4.71
CA THR A 117 -4.50 12.47 4.45
C THR A 117 -3.62 12.65 3.22
N GLU A 118 -3.47 13.89 2.74
CA GLU A 118 -2.51 14.21 1.67
C GLU A 118 -1.09 13.76 2.02
N HIS A 119 -0.70 13.86 3.29
CA HIS A 119 0.59 13.35 3.77
C HIS A 119 0.70 11.83 3.56
N THR A 120 -0.37 11.09 3.89
CA THR A 120 -0.44 9.63 3.67
C THR A 120 -0.26 9.29 2.18
N ILE A 121 -0.90 10.04 1.28
CA ILE A 121 -0.76 9.83 -0.16
C ILE A 121 0.65 10.18 -0.66
N ALA A 122 1.24 11.27 -0.17
CA ALA A 122 2.61 11.64 -0.50
C ALA A 122 3.62 10.55 -0.09
N LEU A 123 3.37 9.85 1.02
CA LEU A 123 4.17 8.69 1.42
C LEU A 123 3.99 7.50 0.46
N TYR A 124 2.79 7.24 -0.06
CA TYR A 124 2.58 6.19 -1.06
C TYR A 124 3.31 6.49 -2.37
N LYS A 125 3.28 7.74 -2.80
CA LYS A 125 3.98 8.19 -4.01
C LYS A 125 5.50 8.12 -3.84
N SER A 126 6.04 8.63 -2.75
CA SER A 126 7.48 8.67 -2.51
C SER A 126 8.08 7.29 -2.16
N GLY A 127 7.37 6.48 -1.36
CA GLY A 127 7.84 5.16 -0.95
C GLY A 127 7.59 4.04 -1.95
N PHE A 128 6.50 4.12 -2.73
CA PHE A 128 6.06 3.03 -3.60
C PHE A 128 5.80 3.44 -5.05
N GLY A 129 6.01 4.72 -5.41
CA GLY A 129 5.75 5.20 -6.76
C GLY A 129 4.29 5.11 -7.19
N VAL A 130 3.35 5.07 -6.23
CA VAL A 130 1.91 4.90 -6.49
C VAL A 130 1.19 6.24 -6.37
N ASP A 131 0.56 6.68 -7.45
CA ASP A 131 -0.38 7.82 -7.43
C ASP A 131 -1.74 7.35 -6.88
N ALA A 132 -1.96 7.64 -5.59
CA ALA A 132 -3.07 7.12 -4.80
C ALA A 132 -4.11 8.19 -4.41
N ASP A 133 -4.23 9.29 -5.16
CA ASP A 133 -5.17 10.39 -4.84
C ASP A 133 -6.63 9.93 -4.69
N TRP A 134 -6.98 8.83 -5.35
CA TRP A 134 -8.28 8.17 -5.23
C TRP A 134 -8.56 7.57 -3.85
N MET A 135 -7.56 7.43 -2.99
CA MET A 135 -7.70 7.04 -1.59
C MET A 135 -8.05 8.21 -0.67
N LEU A 136 -7.95 9.46 -1.12
CA LEU A 136 -8.36 10.62 -0.32
C LEU A 136 -9.88 10.66 -0.21
N PRO A 137 -10.43 10.58 1.01
CA PRO A 137 -11.84 10.85 1.20
C PRO A 137 -12.14 12.34 1.03
N PRO A 138 -13.42 12.72 0.84
CA PRO A 138 -13.84 14.12 0.88
C PRO A 138 -13.38 14.82 2.17
N PRO A 139 -13.09 16.15 2.15
CA PRO A 139 -12.59 16.88 3.33
C PRO A 139 -13.46 16.74 4.59
N GLU A 140 -14.77 16.62 4.39
CA GLU A 140 -15.79 16.46 5.42
C GLU A 140 -16.10 14.99 5.78
N ALA A 141 -15.30 14.03 5.32
CA ALA A 141 -15.54 12.61 5.58
C ALA A 141 -15.34 12.26 7.06
N PHE A 142 -16.45 11.85 7.69
CA PHE A 142 -16.47 11.28 9.03
C PHE A 142 -17.09 9.89 9.01
N GLY A 143 -16.64 9.02 9.90
CA GLY A 143 -17.23 7.69 10.02
C GLY A 143 -16.56 6.83 11.07
N THR A 144 -16.50 5.53 10.80
CA THR A 144 -15.91 4.56 11.71
C THR A 144 -14.49 4.20 11.27
N LEU A 145 -13.54 4.39 12.17
CA LEU A 145 -12.17 3.92 12.06
C LEU A 145 -12.00 2.57 12.78
N TYR A 146 -11.40 1.62 12.08
CA TYR A 146 -11.02 0.31 12.56
C TYR A 146 -9.50 0.17 12.54
N GLU A 147 -8.92 -0.13 13.70
CA GLU A 147 -7.47 -0.25 13.89
C GLU A 147 -7.13 -1.44 14.78
N SER A 148 -5.86 -1.82 14.79
CA SER A 148 -5.37 -2.81 15.75
C SER A 148 -5.37 -2.24 17.17
N ALA A 149 -5.90 -3.00 18.12
CA ALA A 149 -5.96 -2.61 19.54
C ALA A 149 -4.59 -2.64 20.23
N ASP A 150 -3.57 -3.27 19.63
CA ASP A 150 -2.18 -3.27 20.11
C ASP A 150 -1.47 -1.92 19.88
N GLY A 151 -2.09 -0.98 19.17
CA GLY A 151 -1.54 0.34 18.87
C GLY A 151 -0.43 0.33 17.82
N ARG A 152 -0.10 -0.84 17.24
CA ARG A 152 0.89 -0.94 16.16
C ARG A 152 0.27 -0.49 14.84
N SER A 153 1.07 0.19 14.02
CA SER A 153 0.67 0.67 12.68
C SER A 153 1.31 -0.13 11.56
N SER A 154 2.57 -0.51 11.77
CA SER A 154 3.35 -1.37 10.88
C SER A 154 2.73 -2.77 10.83
N HIS A 155 2.54 -3.28 9.61
CA HIS A 155 1.94 -4.58 9.34
C HIS A 155 0.56 -4.76 9.99
N ARG A 156 -0.25 -3.68 10.06
CA ARG A 156 -1.62 -3.73 10.59
C ARG A 156 -2.61 -3.14 9.61
N PRO A 157 -3.77 -3.78 9.41
CA PRO A 157 -4.83 -3.18 8.63
C PRO A 157 -5.36 -1.95 9.38
N ARG A 158 -5.55 -0.86 8.65
CA ARG A 158 -6.35 0.29 9.07
C ARG A 158 -7.46 0.49 8.06
N ILE A 159 -8.69 0.51 8.56
CA ILE A 159 -9.87 0.56 7.71
C ILE A 159 -10.74 1.72 8.17
N PHE A 160 -10.99 2.66 7.27
CA PHE A 160 -11.90 3.77 7.51
C PHE A 160 -13.17 3.53 6.69
N VAL A 161 -14.31 3.49 7.36
CA VAL A 161 -15.63 3.45 6.73
C VAL A 161 -16.22 4.84 6.82
N ASP A 162 -16.28 5.52 5.68
CA ASP A 162 -17.00 6.78 5.51
C ASP A 162 -18.49 6.47 5.45
N GLU A 163 -19.18 6.74 6.56
CA GLU A 163 -20.58 6.38 6.74
C GLU A 163 -21.52 7.31 5.96
N ALA A 164 -21.08 8.53 5.67
CA ALA A 164 -21.85 9.51 4.91
C ALA A 164 -21.87 9.16 3.41
N ASN A 165 -20.73 8.72 2.88
CA ASN A 165 -20.60 8.42 1.45
C ASN A 165 -20.71 6.92 1.13
N GLY A 166 -20.77 6.05 2.14
CA GLY A 166 -20.85 4.60 1.94
C GLY A 166 -19.60 4.05 1.25
N VAL A 167 -18.41 4.49 1.68
CA VAL A 167 -17.12 4.07 1.12
C VAL A 167 -16.24 3.49 2.20
N LEU A 168 -15.63 2.35 1.92
CA LEU A 168 -14.57 1.77 2.75
C LEU A 168 -13.22 2.08 2.12
N TYR A 169 -12.28 2.53 2.94
CA TYR A 169 -10.89 2.75 2.59
C TYR A 169 -10.03 1.84 3.46
N PHE A 170 -9.29 0.93 2.84
CA PHE A 170 -8.34 0.05 3.48
C PHE A 170 -6.93 0.52 3.16
N HIS A 171 -6.08 0.57 4.18
CA HIS A 171 -4.64 0.63 3.96
C HIS A 171 -3.88 -0.22 4.96
N MET A 172 -2.78 -0.81 4.49
CA MET A 172 -1.81 -1.53 5.28
C MET A 172 -0.44 -1.32 4.65
N THR A 173 0.51 -0.91 5.46
CA THR A 173 1.92 -0.86 5.07
C THR A 173 2.74 -1.67 6.05
N ASP A 174 3.91 -2.08 5.60
CA ASP A 174 4.96 -2.53 6.50
C ASP A 174 5.51 -1.38 7.36
#